data_AF-A0A9X4EGY1-F1
#
_entry.id   AF-A0A9X4EGY1-F1
#
_cell.length_a   1.000
_cell.length_b   1.000
_cell.length_c   1.000
_cell.angle_alpha   90.00
_cell.angle_beta   90.00
_cell.angle_gamma   90.00
#
_symmetry.space_group_name_H-M   'P 1'
#
loop_
_entity.id
_entity.type
_entity.pdbx_description
1 polymer ?
#
loop_
_entity_poly.entity_id
_entity_poly.type
_entity_poly.pdbx_seq_one_letter_code
_entity_poly.pdbx_strand_id
1 'polypeptide(L)'
;MSYQNLIDYMEKLKIQTWTNSLRIPGYIKWDVFDVEQIKVVSHKNEAGLQLADVVAGSFYEAVSVERQRGCFADHAKLIVPRLYRGKKGVIIGNGIKPMPALDKMGLLPQQREIFEFMGYARRKW
;
A
#
# COMPACT_ATOMS: atom_id res chain seq x y z
N MET A 1 -12.27 8.20 -1.50
CA MET A 1 -12.66 6.83 -1.85
C MET A 1 -13.69 6.40 -0.83
N SER A 2 -14.90 5.99 -1.21
CA SER A 2 -15.89 5.52 -0.23
C SER A 2 -15.58 4.07 0.15
N TYR A 3 -16.08 3.62 1.32
CA TYR A 3 -15.96 2.22 1.73
C TYR A 3 -16.71 1.28 0.79
N GLN A 4 -17.81 1.74 0.22
CA GLN A 4 -18.53 0.99 -0.81
C GLN A 4 -17.62 0.73 -2.03
N ASN A 5 -16.87 1.73 -2.49
CA ASN A 5 -15.93 1.54 -3.60
C ASN A 5 -14.85 0.49 -3.28
N LEU A 6 -14.46 0.33 -2.01
CA LEU A 6 -13.52 -0.72 -1.59
C LEU A 6 -14.17 -2.10 -1.68
N ILE A 7 -15.40 -2.24 -1.16
CA ILE A 7 -16.17 -3.49 -1.23
C ILE A 7 -16.38 -3.90 -2.69
N ASP A 8 -16.90 -2.99 -3.52
CA ASP A 8 -17.14 -3.23 -4.95
C ASP A 8 -15.83 -3.63 -5.67
N TYR A 9 -14.71 -3.01 -5.30
CA TYR A 9 -13.40 -3.35 -5.86
C TYR A 9 -12.95 -4.76 -5.43
N MET A 10 -13.15 -5.14 -4.17
CA MET A 10 -12.82 -6.48 -3.69
C MET A 10 -13.69 -7.56 -4.34
N GLU A 11 -14.99 -7.29 -4.52
CA GLU A 11 -15.90 -8.19 -5.26
C GLU A 11 -15.45 -8.37 -6.71
N LYS A 12 -15.09 -7.27 -7.37
CA LYS A 12 -14.54 -7.32 -8.73
C LYS A 12 -13.29 -8.20 -8.80
N LEU A 13 -12.37 -8.08 -7.84
CA LEU A 13 -11.17 -8.92 -7.78
C LEU A 13 -11.50 -10.40 -7.53
N LYS A 14 -12.54 -10.69 -6.73
CA LYS A 14 -13.04 -12.05 -6.48
C LYS A 14 -13.54 -12.70 -7.77
N ILE A 15 -14.40 -11.98 -8.50
CA ILE A 15 -14.91 -12.41 -9.80
C ILE A 15 -13.77 -12.61 -10.81
N GLN A 16 -12.82 -11.67 -10.86
CA GLN A 16 -11.66 -11.79 -11.76
C GLN A 16 -10.79 -13.00 -11.43
N THR A 17 -10.67 -13.36 -10.16
CA THR A 17 -9.92 -14.56 -9.75
C THR A 17 -10.62 -15.83 -10.23
N TRP A 18 -11.94 -15.94 -10.04
CA TRP A 18 -12.71 -17.11 -10.48
C TRP A 18 -12.80 -17.26 -12.00
N THR A 19 -12.81 -16.13 -12.72
CA THR A 19 -12.83 -16.11 -14.20
C THR A 19 -11.44 -16.16 -14.82
N ASN A 20 -10.39 -16.35 -14.03
CA ASN A 20 -8.99 -16.36 -14.47
C ASN A 20 -8.59 -15.12 -15.30
N SER A 21 -9.16 -13.96 -14.94
CA SER A 21 -8.98 -12.66 -15.61
C SER A 21 -8.34 -11.61 -14.71
N LEU A 22 -7.69 -12.05 -13.62
CA LEU A 22 -7.07 -11.20 -12.61
C LEU A 22 -5.99 -10.30 -13.20
N ARG A 23 -6.18 -8.98 -13.03
CA ARG A 23 -5.28 -7.96 -13.59
C ARG A 23 -4.23 -7.45 -12.60
N ILE A 24 -4.26 -7.91 -11.36
CA ILE A 24 -3.29 -7.56 -10.34
C ILE A 24 -2.21 -8.64 -10.22
N PRO A 25 -0.96 -8.28 -9.92
CA PRO A 25 0.08 -9.26 -9.64
C PRO A 25 -0.21 -10.02 -8.33
N GLY A 26 -0.05 -11.34 -8.38
CA GLY A 26 -0.26 -12.24 -7.24
C GLY A 26 -1.65 -12.88 -7.23
N TYR A 27 -2.06 -13.41 -6.08
CA TYR A 27 -3.38 -13.97 -5.86
C TYR A 27 -3.88 -13.61 -4.46
N ILE A 28 -5.21 -13.51 -4.32
CA ILE A 28 -5.88 -13.38 -3.03
C ILE A 28 -6.40 -14.76 -2.68
N LYS A 29 -6.09 -15.24 -1.47
CA LYS A 29 -6.67 -16.50 -0.98
C LYS A 29 -8.07 -16.20 -0.43
N TRP A 30 -9.08 -16.33 -1.29
CA TRP A 30 -10.47 -16.01 -0.93
C TRP A 30 -11.03 -16.92 0.16
N ASP A 31 -10.48 -18.11 0.36
CA ASP A 31 -10.88 -19.03 1.45
C ASP A 31 -10.66 -18.44 2.86
N VAL A 32 -9.83 -17.41 2.98
CA VAL A 32 -9.53 -16.74 4.27
C VAL A 32 -9.99 -15.28 4.27
N PHE A 33 -10.71 -14.83 3.24
CA PHE A 33 -11.12 -13.44 3.09
C PHE A 33 -12.60 -13.34 2.71
N ASP A 34 -13.41 -12.90 3.68
CA ASP A 34 -14.83 -12.64 3.47
C ASP A 34 -15.08 -11.15 3.24
N VAL A 35 -15.53 -10.81 2.03
CA VAL A 35 -15.80 -9.44 1.60
C VAL A 35 -17.01 -8.85 2.36
N GLU A 36 -17.99 -9.68 2.72
CA GLU A 36 -19.20 -9.26 3.43
C GLU A 36 -18.92 -8.87 4.89
N GLN A 37 -17.77 -9.31 5.43
CA GLN A 37 -17.34 -8.97 6.79
C GLN A 37 -16.52 -7.67 6.85
N ILE A 38 -16.34 -6.95 5.74
CA ILE A 38 -15.68 -5.64 5.75
C ILE A 38 -16.57 -4.66 6.52
N LYS A 39 -16.07 -4.18 7.66
CA LYS A 39 -16.77 -3.23 8.53
C LYS A 39 -15.95 -1.95 8.67
N VAL A 40 -16.67 -0.83 8.72
CA VAL A 40 -16.09 0.46 9.05
C VAL A 40 -16.09 0.61 10.57
N VAL A 41 -14.91 0.66 11.16
CA VAL A 41 -14.75 0.84 12.59
C VAL A 41 -13.90 2.09 12.83
N SER A 42 -14.30 2.89 13.81
CA SER A 42 -13.56 4.11 14.16
C SER A 42 -12.30 3.76 14.96
N HIS A 43 -11.18 4.42 14.66
CA HIS A 43 -9.96 4.37 15.48
C HIS A 43 -10.19 4.81 16.94
N LYS A 44 -11.30 5.51 17.23
CA LYS A 44 -11.68 5.86 18.61
C LYS A 44 -12.07 4.65 19.46
N ASN A 45 -12.54 3.58 18.82
CA ASN A 45 -13.15 2.44 19.51
C ASN A 45 -12.23 1.19 19.53
N GLU A 46 -11.16 1.17 18.73
CA GLU A 46 -10.27 0.01 18.61
C GLU A 46 -8.80 0.46 18.61
N ALA A 47 -8.06 0.10 19.66
CA ALA A 47 -6.64 0.48 19.80
C ALA A 47 -5.77 -0.04 18.65
N GLY A 48 -6.11 -1.22 18.09
CA GLY A 48 -5.39 -1.78 16.93
C GLY A 48 -5.50 -0.91 15.67
N LEU A 49 -6.63 -0.21 15.50
CA LEU A 49 -6.83 0.68 14.35
C LEU A 49 -6.04 1.98 14.49
N GLN A 50 -5.75 2.45 15.70
CA GLN A 50 -4.90 3.62 15.91
C GLN A 50 -3.48 3.40 15.40
N LEU A 51 -2.92 2.21 15.67
CA LEU A 51 -1.59 1.85 15.16
C LEU A 51 -1.58 1.74 13.63
N ALA A 52 -2.62 1.14 13.05
CA ALA A 52 -2.75 1.05 11.59
C ALA A 52 -2.85 2.45 10.95
N ASP A 53 -3.61 3.35 11.56
CA ASP A 53 -3.82 4.71 11.08
C ASP A 53 -2.53 5.54 11.16
N VAL A 54 -1.75 5.41 12.24
CA VAL A 54 -0.43 6.06 12.37
C VAL A 54 0.54 5.59 11.29
N VAL A 55 0.57 4.29 11.00
CA VAL A 55 1.43 3.74 9.94
C VAL A 55 0.97 4.22 8.56
N ALA A 56 -0.32 4.13 8.26
CA ALA A 56 -0.89 4.56 6.99
C ALA A 56 -0.70 6.07 6.77
N GLY A 57 -0.99 6.88 7.79
CA GLY A 57 -0.81 8.33 7.78
C GLY A 57 0.65 8.72 7.59
N SER A 58 1.59 8.08 8.29
CA SER A 58 3.03 8.35 8.12
C SER A 58 3.51 8.06 6.69
N PHE A 59 2.99 7.01 6.04
CA PHE A 59 3.28 6.72 4.63
C PHE A 59 2.62 7.71 3.68
N TYR A 60 1.37 8.08 3.97
CA TYR A 60 0.64 9.07 3.19
C TYR A 60 1.36 10.42 3.20
N GLU A 61 1.70 10.94 4.38
CA GLU A 61 2.45 12.19 4.54
C GLU A 61 3.84 12.12 3.92
N ALA A 62 4.51 10.97 4.02
CA ALA A 62 5.81 10.79 3.39
C ALA A 62 5.72 10.86 1.86
N VAL A 63 4.64 10.36 1.23
CA VAL A 63 4.50 10.36 -0.23
C VAL A 63 3.77 11.62 -0.74
N SER A 64 2.95 12.25 0.09
CA SER A 64 2.20 13.46 -0.25
C SER A 64 3.16 14.63 -0.52
N VAL A 65 2.89 15.38 -1.59
CA VAL A 65 3.68 16.56 -1.94
C VAL A 65 2.91 17.76 -1.46
N GLU A 66 3.39 18.38 -0.37
CA GLU A 66 2.80 19.61 0.11
C GLU A 66 3.28 20.77 -0.77
N ARG A 67 2.34 21.62 -1.22
CA ARG A 67 2.56 22.66 -2.27
C ARG A 67 3.76 23.58 -2.04
N GLN A 68 4.25 23.71 -0.80
CA GLN A 68 5.37 24.59 -0.42
C GLN A 68 6.56 23.86 0.20
N ARG A 69 6.43 22.58 0.58
CA ARG A 69 7.44 21.87 1.39
C ARG A 69 7.99 20.59 0.76
N GLY A 70 7.42 20.14 -0.36
CA GLY A 70 7.84 18.90 -1.00
C GLY A 70 7.33 17.67 -0.26
N CYS A 71 8.11 16.59 -0.30
CA CYS A 71 7.77 15.28 0.26
C CYS A 71 8.78 14.92 1.36
N PHE A 72 8.29 14.49 2.53
CA PHE A 72 9.11 14.19 3.70
C PHE A 72 9.43 12.70 3.81
N ALA A 73 10.44 12.25 3.07
CA ALA A 73 10.81 10.84 2.99
C ALA A 73 11.17 10.20 4.36
N ASP A 74 11.63 11.00 5.33
CA ASP A 74 12.13 10.51 6.61
C ASP A 74 11.06 9.79 7.46
N HIS A 75 9.80 10.22 7.38
CA HIS A 75 8.69 9.55 8.08
C HIS A 75 8.51 8.10 7.60
N ALA A 76 8.59 7.88 6.29
CA ALA A 76 8.53 6.52 5.73
C ALA A 76 9.76 5.70 6.09
N LYS A 77 10.97 6.31 6.08
CA LYS A 77 12.22 5.63 6.44
C LYS A 77 12.20 5.08 7.87
N LEU A 78 11.55 5.78 8.81
CA LEU A 78 11.42 5.32 10.21
C LEU A 78 10.60 4.04 10.36
N ILE A 79 9.67 3.77 9.46
CA ILE A 79 8.82 2.57 9.50
C ILE A 79 9.50 1.37 8.83
N VAL A 80 10.46 1.60 7.93
CA VAL A 80 11.16 0.54 7.17
C VAL A 80 11.65 -0.64 8.00
N PRO A 81 12.23 -0.47 9.21
CA PRO A 81 12.62 -1.60 10.06
C PRO A 81 11.47 -2.57 10.37
N ARG A 82 10.25 -2.05 10.49
CA ARG A 82 9.03 -2.80 10.88
C ARG A 82 8.25 -3.39 9.71
N LEU A 83 8.63 -3.07 8.47
CA LEU A 83 7.95 -3.60 7.29
C LEU A 83 8.26 -5.08 7.09
N TYR A 84 7.24 -5.82 6.64
CA TYR A 84 7.43 -7.20 6.23
C TYR A 84 8.41 -7.29 5.05
N ARG A 85 9.38 -8.20 5.17
CA ARG A 85 10.38 -8.49 4.14
C ARG A 85 10.11 -9.88 3.58
N GLY A 86 9.99 -9.95 2.26
CA GLY A 86 9.88 -11.24 1.58
C GLY A 86 11.21 -11.99 1.54
N LYS A 87 11.23 -13.07 0.76
CA LYS A 87 12.46 -13.79 0.44
C LYS A 87 13.51 -12.82 -0.10
N LYS A 88 14.77 -12.99 0.31
CA LYS A 88 15.91 -12.12 -0.06
C LYS A 88 15.84 -10.68 0.50
N GLY A 89 15.04 -10.44 1.54
CA GLY A 89 14.98 -9.14 2.23
C GLY A 89 14.21 -8.05 1.48
N VAL A 90 13.47 -8.40 0.42
CA VAL A 90 12.79 -7.43 -0.45
C VAL A 90 11.52 -6.90 0.20
N ILE A 91 11.40 -5.58 0.33
CA ILE A 91 10.23 -4.89 0.90
C ILE A 91 9.16 -4.65 -0.15
N ILE A 92 9.54 -4.06 -1.30
CA ILE A 92 8.62 -3.76 -2.40
C ILE A 92 8.07 -5.04 -3.01
N GLY A 93 6.74 -5.12 -3.15
CA GLY A 93 6.02 -6.33 -3.56
C GLY A 93 5.68 -7.29 -2.42
N ASN A 94 6.18 -7.05 -1.20
CA ASN A 94 5.90 -7.86 -0.01
C ASN A 94 5.25 -7.02 1.08
N GLY A 95 6.05 -6.27 1.85
CA GLY A 95 5.56 -5.39 2.92
C GLY A 95 4.91 -4.11 2.41
N ILE A 96 5.28 -3.66 1.20
CA ILE A 96 4.61 -2.56 0.50
C ILE A 96 4.30 -3.01 -0.91
N LYS A 97 3.04 -2.85 -1.32
CA LYS A 97 2.57 -3.16 -2.69
C LYS A 97 1.98 -1.89 -3.32
N PRO A 98 2.79 -1.11 -4.05
CA PRO A 98 2.33 0.07 -4.76
C PRO A 98 1.30 -0.32 -5.84
N MET A 99 0.24 0.46 -5.97
CA MET A 99 -0.76 0.33 -7.04
C MET A 99 -1.10 1.72 -7.59
N PRO A 100 -0.91 2.01 -8.90
CA PRO A 100 -0.36 1.15 -9.96
C PRO A 100 1.14 0.84 -9.75
N ALA A 101 1.82 0.21 -10.72
CA ALA A 101 3.27 -0.01 -10.62
C ALA A 101 4.03 1.33 -10.49
N LEU A 102 5.15 1.34 -9.75
CA LEU A 102 5.89 2.56 -9.38
C LEU A 102 6.35 3.42 -10.57
N ASP A 103 6.78 2.78 -11.65
CA ASP A 103 7.15 3.39 -12.94
C ASP A 103 5.97 4.11 -13.62
N LYS A 104 4.74 3.71 -13.29
CA LYS A 104 3.51 4.27 -13.87
C LYS A 104 2.86 5.35 -13.00
N MET A 105 3.41 5.63 -11.83
CA MET A 105 2.83 6.57 -10.87
C MET A 105 3.18 8.04 -11.15
N GLY A 106 4.15 8.32 -12.03
CA GLY A 106 4.58 9.71 -12.31
C GLY A 106 5.23 10.40 -11.10
N LEU A 107 5.92 9.64 -10.24
CA LEU A 107 6.52 10.16 -9.01
C LEU A 107 7.65 11.17 -9.28
N LEU A 108 7.68 12.23 -8.48
CA LEU A 108 8.77 13.20 -8.43
C LEU A 108 10.06 12.56 -7.89
N PRO A 109 11.25 13.08 -8.22
CA PRO A 109 12.52 12.53 -7.74
C PRO A 109 12.61 12.35 -6.22
N GLN A 110 12.02 13.28 -5.44
CA GLN A 110 12.00 13.20 -3.97
C GLN A 110 11.14 12.02 -3.46
N GLN A 111 10.00 11.77 -4.10
CA GLN A 111 9.14 10.62 -3.76
C GLN A 111 9.80 9.29 -4.12
N ARG A 112 10.60 9.26 -5.19
CA ARG A 112 11.37 8.07 -5.62
C ARG A 112 12.38 7.63 -4.58
N GLU A 113 12.98 8.57 -3.85
CA GLU A 113 13.96 8.29 -2.80
C GLU A 113 13.43 7.30 -1.74
N ILE A 114 12.14 7.41 -1.39
CA ILE A 114 11.48 6.51 -0.44
C ILE A 114 11.54 5.06 -0.92
N PHE A 115 11.17 4.83 -2.18
CA PHE A 115 11.11 3.49 -2.76
C PHE A 115 12.51 2.95 -3.08
N GLU A 116 13.45 3.81 -3.47
CA GLU A 116 14.87 3.47 -3.62
C GLU A 116 15.48 3.01 -2.30
N PHE A 117 15.21 3.72 -1.22
CA PHE A 117 15.62 3.33 0.13
C PHE A 117 15.04 1.97 0.54
N MET A 118 13.84 1.64 0.07
CA MET A 118 13.20 0.33 0.29
C MET A 118 13.67 -0.77 -0.67
N GLY A 119 14.67 -0.49 -1.51
CA GLY A 119 15.31 -1.45 -2.41
C GLY A 119 14.74 -1.49 -3.83
N TYR A 120 13.96 -0.48 -4.24
CA TYR A 120 13.57 -0.34 -5.65
C TYR A 120 14.76 0.14 -6.49
N ALA A 121 15.05 -0.56 -7.58
CA ALA A 121 16.24 -0.26 -8.38
C ALA A 121 16.00 0.95 -9.29
N ARG A 122 16.91 1.94 -9.27
CA ARG A 122 16.85 3.16 -10.10
C ARG A 122 16.60 2.91 -11.58
N ARG A 123 17.13 1.81 -12.13
CA ARG A 123 16.93 1.42 -13.54
C ARG A 123 15.50 0.98 -13.90
N LYS A 124 14.61 0.83 -12.92
CA LYS A 124 13.24 0.34 -13.11
C LYS A 124 12.20 1.47 -13.14
N TRP A 125 12.62 2.72 -12.92
CA TRP A 125 11.76 3.89 -13.02
C TRP A 125 11.28 4.13 -14.44
#